data_AF-A0A3P7P9D4-F1
#
_entry.id   AF-A0A3P7P9D4-F1
#
_cell.length_a   1.000
_cell.length_b   1.000
_cell.length_c   1.000
_cell.angle_alpha   90.00
_cell.angle_beta   90.00
_cell.angle_gamma   90.00
#
_symmetry.space_group_name_H-M   'P 1'
#
loop_
_entity.id
_entity.type
_entity.pdbx_description
1 polymer ?
#
loop_
_entity_poly.entity_id
_entity_poly.type
_entity_poly.pdbx_seq_one_letter_code
_entity_poly.pdbx_strand_id
1 'polypeptide(L)'
;MMCCMQPEILAGRLFMECLLPREAALVIGAERFCSCTGYARHLAWAEDFREADHGTVRDARGRWNKFIVAIDATRLKISSAQFQESYLCRELNKAFIGFTDMAAPYERLPSTVVSGNWGCGVFRGSKALKALLQLMACAQARKALAYSTFEDESLEKEL
;
A
#
# COMPACT_ATOMS: atom_id res chain seq x y z
N MET A 1 -3.71 -11.21 3.60
CA MET A 1 -4.72 -11.17 2.51
C MET A 1 -4.06 -10.95 1.15
N MET A 2 -3.41 -9.80 0.87
CA MET A 2 -2.74 -9.54 -0.42
C MET A 2 -1.82 -10.70 -0.86
N CYS A 3 -0.86 -11.11 -0.02
CA CYS A 3 0.06 -12.21 -0.36
C CYS A 3 -0.61 -13.59 -0.42
N CYS A 4 -1.84 -13.75 0.08
CA CYS A 4 -2.61 -14.98 -0.09
C CYS A 4 -3.21 -15.04 -1.49
N MET A 5 -3.70 -13.90 -1.99
CA MET A 5 -4.28 -13.78 -3.34
C MET A 5 -3.20 -13.69 -4.43
N GLN A 6 -2.02 -13.16 -4.10
CA GLN A 6 -0.89 -12.93 -4.99
C GLN A 6 0.40 -13.51 -4.37
N PRO A 7 0.56 -14.85 -4.37
CA PRO A 7 1.62 -15.54 -3.65
C PRO A 7 3.03 -15.24 -4.18
N GLU A 8 3.17 -14.79 -5.42
CA GLU A 8 4.47 -14.40 -6.02
C GLU A 8 5.18 -13.30 -5.21
N ILE A 9 4.43 -12.45 -4.52
CA ILE A 9 4.96 -11.42 -3.62
C ILE A 9 5.81 -12.03 -2.49
N LEU A 10 5.48 -13.26 -2.06
CA LEU A 10 6.21 -13.94 -0.98
C LEU A 10 7.65 -14.28 -1.36
N ALA A 11 7.96 -14.40 -2.66
CA ALA A 11 9.33 -14.62 -3.13
C ALA A 11 10.29 -13.53 -2.67
N GLY A 12 9.81 -12.28 -2.50
CA GLY A 12 10.61 -11.18 -1.96
C GLY A 12 11.23 -11.48 -0.59
N ARG A 13 10.57 -12.31 0.23
CA ARG A 13 11.12 -12.69 1.54
C ARG A 13 12.40 -13.52 1.48
N LEU A 14 12.72 -14.10 0.32
CA LEU A 14 13.93 -14.90 0.12
C LEU A 14 15.18 -14.02 -0.01
N PHE A 15 15.04 -12.81 -0.58
CA PHE A 15 16.18 -12.00 -1.01
C PHE A 15 16.12 -10.52 -0.57
N MET A 16 15.01 -10.07 0.01
CA MET A 16 14.88 -8.70 0.52
C MET A 16 15.17 -8.61 2.01
N GLU A 17 16.04 -7.69 2.38
CA GLU A 17 16.26 -7.31 3.79
C GLU A 17 15.08 -6.49 4.34
N CYS A 18 15.07 -6.28 5.66
CA CYS A 18 14.12 -5.38 6.31
C CYS A 18 14.25 -3.95 5.76
N LEU A 19 13.12 -3.34 5.40
CA LEU A 19 13.11 -1.98 4.86
C LEU A 19 13.57 -0.95 5.89
N LEU A 20 14.55 -0.13 5.51
CA LEU A 20 14.97 1.04 6.27
C LEU A 20 13.92 2.17 6.21
N PRO A 21 13.99 3.19 7.08
CA PRO A 21 12.99 4.27 7.13
C PRO A 21 12.78 5.04 5.82
N ARG A 22 13.73 5.00 4.88
CA ARG A 22 13.68 5.67 3.56
C ARG A 22 13.68 4.67 2.40
N GLU A 23 13.20 3.46 2.61
CA GLU A 23 13.10 2.43 1.58
C GLU A 23 11.65 1.96 1.39
N ALA A 24 11.32 1.52 0.19
CA ALA A 24 10.08 0.86 -0.14
C ALA A 24 10.38 -0.29 -1.10
N ALA A 25 9.52 -1.30 -1.13
CA ALA A 25 9.62 -2.38 -2.11
C ALA A 25 8.60 -2.17 -3.21
N LEU A 26 9.03 -2.16 -4.47
CA LEU A 26 8.16 -2.12 -5.64
C LEU A 26 8.05 -3.52 -6.26
N VAL A 27 6.83 -4.03 -6.34
CA VAL A 27 6.51 -5.29 -7.01
C VAL A 27 5.67 -4.99 -8.25
N ILE A 28 6.11 -5.49 -9.40
CA ILE A 28 5.45 -5.27 -10.69
C ILE A 28 5.06 -6.62 -11.27
N GLY A 29 3.79 -6.76 -11.63
CA GLY A 29 3.32 -7.93 -12.37
C GLY A 29 2.88 -9.13 -11.56
N ALA A 30 2.78 -9.01 -10.23
CA ALA A 30 2.28 -10.11 -9.40
C ALA A 30 0.83 -10.47 -9.76
N GLU A 31 0.63 -11.72 -10.19
CA GLU A 31 -0.68 -12.25 -10.59
C GLU A 31 -1.57 -12.50 -9.37
N ARG A 32 -2.86 -12.18 -9.49
CA ARG A 32 -3.88 -12.64 -8.55
C ARG A 32 -4.43 -13.99 -9.02
N PHE A 33 -4.46 -14.96 -8.11
CA PHE A 33 -4.91 -16.33 -8.41
C PHE A 33 -6.27 -16.66 -7.78
N CYS A 34 -6.68 -15.93 -6.75
CA CYS A 34 -7.95 -16.18 -6.07
C CYS A 34 -8.59 -14.90 -5.52
N SER A 35 -9.86 -15.03 -5.19
CA SER A 35 -10.62 -14.08 -4.38
C SER A 35 -10.77 -14.63 -2.96
N CYS A 36 -10.80 -13.74 -1.98
CA CYS A 36 -11.05 -14.08 -0.59
C CYS A 36 -12.14 -13.18 -0.01
N THR A 37 -12.93 -13.73 0.90
CA THR A 37 -13.92 -12.99 1.69
C THR A 37 -13.50 -12.95 3.16
N GLY A 38 -14.08 -12.00 3.89
CA GLY A 38 -13.79 -11.79 5.31
C GLY A 38 -12.37 -11.28 5.57
N TYR A 39 -12.03 -11.19 6.85
CA TYR A 39 -10.74 -10.66 7.31
C TYR A 39 -10.30 -11.33 8.61
N ALA A 40 -8.99 -11.38 8.84
CA ALA A 40 -8.37 -12.00 10.00
C ALA A 40 -8.90 -13.44 10.25
N ARG A 41 -9.58 -13.68 11.38
CA ARG A 41 -10.10 -15.02 11.74
C ARG A 41 -11.23 -15.51 10.85
N HIS A 42 -11.88 -14.62 10.10
CA HIS A 42 -12.96 -14.95 9.18
C HIS A 42 -12.50 -14.96 7.72
N LEU A 43 -11.18 -14.86 7.48
CA LEU A 43 -10.65 -14.92 6.12
C LEU A 43 -10.89 -16.32 5.53
N ALA A 44 -11.59 -16.36 4.40
CA ALA A 44 -11.86 -17.59 3.66
C ALA A 44 -11.53 -17.40 2.18
N TRP A 45 -11.02 -18.46 1.55
CA TRP A 45 -10.97 -18.54 0.10
C TRP A 45 -12.40 -18.54 -0.45
N ALA A 46 -12.65 -17.77 -1.50
CA ALA A 46 -13.97 -17.63 -2.10
C ALA A 46 -14.05 -18.36 -3.44
N GLU A 47 -13.15 -18.03 -4.36
CA GLU A 47 -13.14 -18.56 -5.72
C GLU A 47 -11.78 -18.36 -6.38
N ASP A 48 -11.56 -19.07 -7.50
CA ASP A 48 -10.43 -18.84 -8.39
C ASP A 48 -10.55 -17.49 -9.10
N PHE A 49 -9.42 -16.88 -9.40
CA PHE A 49 -9.35 -15.62 -10.12
C PHE A 49 -8.37 -15.75 -11.29
N ARG A 50 -8.84 -15.42 -12.50
CA ARG A 50 -8.01 -15.40 -13.71
C ARG A 50 -7.78 -13.97 -14.11
N GLU A 51 -6.58 -13.46 -13.82
CA GLU A 51 -6.23 -12.05 -14.06
C GLU A 51 -6.50 -11.58 -15.50
N ALA A 52 -6.30 -12.48 -16.48
CA ALA A 52 -6.56 -12.22 -17.89
C ALA A 52 -8.03 -11.84 -18.20
N ASP A 53 -8.97 -12.38 -17.43
CA ASP A 53 -10.41 -12.24 -17.68
C ASP A 53 -10.96 -10.89 -17.14
N HIS A 54 -10.14 -10.14 -16.40
CA HIS A 54 -10.53 -8.90 -15.71
C HIS A 54 -9.92 -7.63 -16.30
N GLY A 55 -9.49 -7.67 -17.56
CA GLY A 55 -9.04 -6.48 -18.30
C GLY A 55 -7.64 -5.98 -17.95
N THR A 56 -6.92 -6.66 -17.06
CA THR A 56 -5.50 -6.41 -16.83
C THR A 56 -4.70 -6.82 -18.06
N VAL A 57 -3.93 -5.90 -18.63
CA VAL A 57 -3.07 -6.18 -19.79
C VAL A 57 -1.64 -6.51 -19.35
N ARG A 58 -0.91 -7.25 -20.18
CA ARG A 58 0.53 -7.43 -20.00
C ARG A 58 1.29 -6.29 -20.67
N ASP A 59 2.41 -5.87 -20.06
CA ASP A 59 3.32 -4.91 -20.63
C ASP A 59 4.23 -5.53 -21.71
N ALA A 60 5.10 -4.73 -22.33
CA ALA A 60 6.05 -5.19 -23.34
C ALA A 60 7.07 -6.23 -22.83
N ARG A 61 7.20 -6.41 -21.51
CA ARG A 61 8.07 -7.41 -20.87
C ARG A 61 7.29 -8.65 -20.45
N GLY A 62 6.00 -8.73 -20.77
CA GLY A 62 5.14 -9.85 -20.42
C GLY A 62 4.69 -9.85 -18.96
N ARG A 63 4.90 -8.78 -18.18
CA ARG A 63 4.41 -8.67 -16.80
C ARG A 63 2.98 -8.16 -16.79
N TRP A 64 2.15 -8.58 -15.83
CA TRP A 64 0.85 -7.92 -15.62
C TRP A 64 1.08 -6.42 -15.32
N ASN A 65 0.29 -5.53 -15.92
CA ASN A 65 0.41 -4.09 -15.70
C ASN A 65 -0.15 -3.67 -14.32
N LYS A 66 0.47 -4.19 -13.26
CA LYS A 66 0.05 -4.07 -11.87
C LYS A 66 1.24 -3.68 -11.02
N PHE A 67 1.02 -2.71 -10.15
CA PHE A 67 2.04 -2.12 -9.31
C PHE A 67 1.60 -2.23 -7.86
N ILE A 68 2.47 -2.82 -7.04
CA ILE A 68 2.28 -2.90 -5.60
C ILE A 68 3.51 -2.31 -4.95
N VAL A 69 3.30 -1.34 -4.07
CA VAL A 69 4.36 -0.76 -3.26
C VAL A 69 4.15 -1.19 -1.81
N ALA A 70 5.15 -1.86 -1.24
CA ALA A 70 5.15 -2.18 0.18
C ALA A 70 5.89 -1.09 0.97
N ILE A 71 5.16 -0.49 1.91
CA ILE A 71 5.66 0.48 2.89
C ILE A 71 5.19 0.08 4.29
N ASP A 72 6.08 0.14 5.26
CA ASP A 72 5.80 -0.23 6.65
C ASP A 72 5.47 1.03 7.48
N ALA A 73 4.37 1.01 8.24
CA ALA A 73 4.04 2.07 9.19
C ALA A 73 4.72 1.82 10.55
N THR A 74 4.93 2.88 11.34
CA THR A 74 5.46 2.76 12.69
C THR A 74 4.40 2.16 13.61
N ARG A 75 4.80 1.18 14.42
CA ARG A 75 3.93 0.63 15.47
C ARG A 75 3.97 1.51 16.71
N LEU A 76 2.83 2.12 17.06
CA LEU A 76 2.74 3.02 18.21
C LEU A 76 2.48 2.25 19.51
N LYS A 77 3.26 2.56 20.54
CA LYS A 77 2.97 2.12 21.92
C LYS A 77 1.92 3.02 22.58
N ILE A 78 2.07 4.33 22.40
CA ILE A 78 1.20 5.39 22.92
C ILE A 78 0.69 6.20 21.74
N SER A 79 -0.64 6.33 21.61
CA SER A 79 -1.26 6.94 20.43
C SER A 79 -0.92 8.42 20.26
N SER A 80 -0.67 9.18 21.33
CA SER A 80 -0.32 10.60 21.21
C SER A 80 1.08 10.84 20.64
N ALA A 81 1.98 9.85 20.67
CA ALA A 81 3.35 9.99 20.17
C ALA A 81 3.39 10.25 18.64
N GLN A 82 2.36 9.84 17.90
CA GLN A 82 2.31 10.00 16.44
C GLN A 82 2.32 11.46 15.96
N PHE A 83 1.96 12.41 16.84
CA PHE A 83 1.95 13.83 16.54
C PHE A 83 3.31 14.50 16.77
N GLN A 84 4.31 13.77 17.28
CA GLN A 84 5.67 14.27 17.39
C GLN A 84 6.29 14.38 16.00
N GLU A 85 7.05 15.45 15.77
CA GLU A 85 7.68 15.76 14.48
C GLU A 85 8.48 14.58 13.90
N SER A 86 9.23 13.86 14.74
CA SER A 86 10.01 12.70 14.30
C SER A 86 9.14 11.59 13.69
N TYR A 87 7.97 11.30 14.28
CA TYR A 87 7.03 10.33 13.73
C TYR A 87 6.35 10.86 12.47
N LEU A 88 5.90 12.12 12.47
CA LEU A 88 5.28 12.75 11.31
C LEU A 88 6.23 12.72 10.10
N CYS A 89 7.47 13.17 10.28
CA CYS A 89 8.49 13.16 9.23
C CYS A 89 8.81 11.75 8.75
N ARG A 90 8.91 10.78 9.67
CA ARG A 90 9.19 9.38 9.29
C ARG A 90 8.08 8.84 8.40
N GLU A 91 6.82 9.01 8.80
CA GLU A 91 5.67 8.48 8.06
C GLU A 91 5.47 9.20 6.73
N LEU A 92 5.65 10.52 6.70
CA LEU A 92 5.60 11.29 5.46
C LEU A 92 6.68 10.85 4.47
N ASN A 93 7.93 10.71 4.93
CA ASN A 93 9.04 10.26 4.09
C ASN A 93 8.85 8.83 3.58
N LYS A 94 8.34 7.94 4.44
CA LYS A 94 8.05 6.54 4.09
C LYS A 94 6.93 6.43 3.04
N ALA A 95 5.87 7.21 3.17
CA ALA A 95 4.83 7.29 2.16
C ALA A 95 5.40 7.88 0.86
N PHE A 96 6.13 8.99 0.95
CA PHE A 96 6.70 9.67 -0.21
C PHE A 96 7.63 8.79 -1.03
N ILE A 97 8.57 8.07 -0.40
CA ILE A 97 9.50 7.19 -1.13
C ILE A 97 8.74 6.06 -1.85
N GLY A 98 7.60 5.62 -1.31
CA GLY A 98 6.76 4.63 -1.97
C GLY A 98 5.97 5.18 -3.17
N PHE A 99 5.68 6.48 -3.21
CA PHE A 99 4.77 7.07 -4.21
C PHE A 99 5.50 7.82 -5.34
N THR A 100 6.76 8.20 -5.11
CA THR A 100 7.51 9.05 -6.03
C THR A 100 8.18 8.28 -7.16
N ASP A 101 8.09 8.80 -8.39
CA ASP A 101 8.84 8.28 -9.53
C ASP A 101 10.36 8.41 -9.34
N MET A 102 10.83 9.30 -8.45
CA MET A 102 12.26 9.46 -8.16
C MET A 102 12.89 8.21 -7.55
N ALA A 103 12.11 7.41 -6.81
CA ALA A 103 12.56 6.17 -6.20
C ALA A 103 12.44 4.97 -7.16
N ALA A 104 11.85 5.17 -8.34
CA ALA A 104 11.64 4.14 -9.36
C ALA A 104 12.18 4.62 -10.73
N PRO A 105 13.50 4.92 -10.85
CA PRO A 105 14.06 5.54 -12.07
C PRO A 105 13.91 4.68 -13.34
N TYR A 106 13.70 3.37 -13.18
CA TYR A 106 13.57 2.42 -14.29
C TYR A 106 12.12 2.08 -14.64
N GLU A 107 11.15 2.60 -13.88
CA GLU A 107 9.74 2.27 -14.04
C GLU A 107 8.85 3.42 -13.57
N ARG A 108 8.13 4.04 -14.49
CA ARG A 108 7.19 5.11 -14.14
C ARG A 108 6.00 4.52 -13.37
N LEU A 109 5.78 5.00 -12.15
CA LEU A 109 4.65 4.56 -11.35
C LEU A 109 3.33 5.13 -11.92
N PRO A 110 2.19 4.44 -11.72
CA PRO A 110 0.88 4.97 -12.05
C PRO A 110 0.65 6.39 -11.51
N SER A 111 -0.21 7.18 -12.17
CA SER A 111 -0.53 8.55 -11.75
C SER A 111 -1.39 8.62 -10.48
N THR A 112 -1.96 7.49 -10.06
CA THR A 112 -2.86 7.39 -8.92
C THR A 112 -2.34 6.34 -7.94
N VAL A 113 -2.20 6.73 -6.68
CA VAL A 113 -1.94 5.84 -5.56
C VAL A 113 -3.29 5.37 -5.01
N VAL A 114 -3.50 4.06 -4.96
CA VAL A 114 -4.66 3.46 -4.29
C VAL A 114 -4.23 2.98 -2.92
N SER A 115 -4.80 3.54 -1.87
CA SER A 115 -4.43 3.21 -0.48
C SER A 115 -5.65 3.25 0.45
N GLY A 116 -5.43 3.30 1.76
CA GLY A 116 -6.47 3.43 2.77
C GLY A 116 -5.85 3.66 4.15
N ASN A 117 -6.44 3.01 5.17
CA ASN A 117 -6.09 3.13 6.60
C ASN A 117 -4.71 2.53 6.99
N TRP A 118 -3.64 2.98 6.31
CA TRP A 118 -2.27 2.52 6.46
C TRP A 118 -1.74 2.72 7.89
N GLY A 119 -1.47 1.61 8.59
CA GLY A 119 -0.95 1.62 9.96
C GLY A 119 -2.00 1.90 11.04
N CYS A 120 -3.29 1.98 10.72
CA CYS A 120 -4.33 2.36 11.69
C CYS A 120 -4.96 1.18 12.44
N GLY A 121 -4.70 -0.06 12.01
CA GLY A 121 -5.18 -1.28 12.69
C GLY A 121 -4.27 -1.69 13.83
N VAL A 122 -3.58 -2.83 13.67
CA VAL A 122 -2.65 -3.38 14.69
C VAL A 122 -1.56 -2.39 15.12
N PHE A 123 -1.23 -1.42 14.27
CA PHE A 123 -0.18 -0.42 14.51
C PHE A 123 -0.68 0.86 15.20
N ARG A 124 -2.00 0.98 15.45
CA ARG A 124 -2.64 1.99 16.30
C ARG A 124 -2.51 3.45 15.84
N GLY A 125 -2.26 3.68 14.55
CA GLY A 125 -2.27 5.03 13.95
C GLY A 125 -3.66 5.65 13.89
N SER A 126 -3.72 6.99 13.88
CA SER A 126 -4.95 7.75 13.61
C SER A 126 -5.27 7.73 12.11
N LYS A 127 -6.50 7.37 11.75
CA LYS A 127 -6.97 7.29 10.36
C LYS A 127 -6.90 8.66 9.67
N ALA A 128 -7.44 9.71 10.30
CA ALA A 128 -7.42 11.07 9.75
C ALA A 128 -5.98 11.60 9.54
N LEU A 129 -5.10 11.41 10.52
CA LEU A 129 -3.70 11.81 10.39
C LEU A 129 -3.00 11.06 9.24
N LYS A 130 -3.20 9.74 9.15
CA LYS A 130 -2.59 8.90 8.11
C LYS A 130 -3.13 9.22 6.72
N ALA A 131 -4.40 9.59 6.59
CA ALA A 131 -4.97 10.08 5.34
C ALA A 131 -4.28 11.39 4.90
N LEU A 132 -4.16 12.36 5.81
CA LEU A 132 -3.50 13.64 5.53
C LEU A 132 -2.03 13.46 5.13
N LEU A 133 -1.26 12.64 5.85
CA LEU A 133 0.14 12.37 5.51
C LEU A 133 0.29 11.69 4.14
N GLN A 134 -0.59 10.76 3.79
CA GLN A 134 -0.58 10.14 2.47
C GLN A 134 -0.97 11.13 1.37
N LEU A 135 -1.92 12.04 1.63
CA LEU A 135 -2.30 13.10 0.70
C LEU A 135 -1.13 14.05 0.44
N MET A 136 -0.43 14.48 1.50
CA MET A 136 0.78 15.32 1.39
C MET A 136 1.89 14.63 0.59
N ALA A 137 2.15 13.35 0.87
CA ALA A 137 3.12 12.55 0.13
C ALA A 137 2.75 12.42 -1.36
N CYS A 138 1.48 12.17 -1.68
CA CYS A 138 0.99 12.11 -3.05
C CYS A 138 1.10 13.46 -3.77
N ALA A 139 0.72 14.55 -3.11
CA ALA A 139 0.85 15.90 -3.65
C ALA A 139 2.30 16.23 -4.01
N GLN A 140 3.25 15.93 -3.10
CA GLN A 140 4.67 16.11 -3.36
C GLN A 140 5.18 15.19 -4.49
N ALA A 141 4.66 13.97 -4.59
CA ALA A 141 4.99 13.02 -5.64
C ALA A 141 4.27 13.29 -6.98
N ARG A 142 3.40 14.31 -7.04
CA ARG A 142 2.53 14.62 -8.20
C ARG A 142 1.64 13.43 -8.62
N LYS A 143 1.10 12.72 -7.63
CA LYS A 143 0.16 11.61 -7.80
C LYS A 143 -1.21 11.99 -7.22
N ALA A 144 -2.28 11.45 -7.81
CA ALA A 144 -3.60 11.46 -7.18
C ALA A 144 -3.66 10.39 -6.08
N LEU A 145 -4.52 10.58 -5.08
CA LEU A 145 -4.78 9.60 -4.03
C LEU A 145 -6.24 9.12 -4.14
N ALA A 146 -6.42 7.82 -4.38
CA ALA A 146 -7.69 7.13 -4.20
C ALA A 146 -7.66 6.42 -2.85
N TYR A 147 -8.52 6.84 -1.92
CA TYR A 147 -8.49 6.40 -0.52
C TYR A 147 -9.67 5.50 -0.20
N SER A 148 -9.41 4.28 0.26
CA SER A 148 -10.43 3.38 0.78
C SER A 148 -10.57 3.51 2.30
N THR A 149 -11.77 3.86 2.75
CA THR A 149 -12.13 3.97 4.18
C THR A 149 -12.51 2.63 4.79
N PHE A 150 -12.70 1.59 3.96
CA PHE A 150 -13.19 0.25 4.35
C PHE A 150 -14.58 0.31 5.01
N GLU A 151 -15.56 0.88 4.31
CA GLU A 151 -16.97 0.99 4.73
C GLU A 151 -17.18 1.83 6.01
N ASP A 152 -16.19 2.66 6.36
CA ASP A 152 -16.28 3.63 7.45
C ASP A 152 -16.88 4.94 6.91
N GLU A 153 -18.21 5.03 6.89
CA GLU A 153 -18.94 6.21 6.40
C GLU A 153 -18.63 7.49 7.21
N SER A 154 -18.31 7.35 8.50
CA SER A 154 -17.99 8.49 9.34
C SER A 154 -16.66 9.10 8.91
N LEU A 155 -15.65 8.25 8.69
CA LEU A 155 -14.37 8.69 8.16
C LEU A 155 -14.50 9.25 6.74
N GLU A 156 -15.32 8.62 5.90
CA GLU A 156 -15.56 9.11 4.53
C GLU A 156 -16.12 10.54 4.51
N LYS A 157 -17.01 10.88 5.46
CA LYS A 157 -17.54 12.25 5.58
C LYS A 157 -16.55 13.24 6.21
N GLU A 158 -15.58 12.74 6.99
CA GLU A 158 -14.55 13.55 7.65
C GLU A 158 -13.43 13.97 6.69
N LEU A 159 -13.08 13.10 5.74
CA LEU A 159 -12.00 13.29 4.76
C LEU A 159 -12.43 14.08 3.53
#